data_AF-A0A2C6CPS5-F1
#
_entry.id   AF-A0A2C6CPS5-F1
#
_cell.length_a   1.000
_cell.length_b   1.000
_cell.length_c   1.000
_cell.angle_alpha   90.00
_cell.angle_beta   90.00
_cell.angle_gamma   90.00
#
_symmetry.space_group_name_H-M   'P 1'
#
loop_
_entity.id
_entity.type
_entity.pdbx_description
1 polymer ?
#
loop_
_entity_poly.entity_id
_entity_poly.type
_entity_poly.pdbx_seq_one_letter_code
_entity_poly.pdbx_strand_id
1 'polypeptide(L)'
;MSTVRQTLLEHAHTACEQCFTRQLELIAEAHRLSSDVKDLNATLYLEVLRIAKLNPFPDDVPDETLTEITSTSAVVETAATPDDLEALQEKLLEQFKSIGEPVDAKVSPASTDNLLNKRMIDLLYLMKDKIRTTRRRLNDNGGGYDEDAYRSVRNQLYLTQHVYLEQLDNDLVFADHEGCARVEQVLYPAILEADVSSFVSSLQNLQDFLKARVLEATVA
;
A
#
# COMPACT_ATOMS: atom_id res chain seq x y z
N MET A 1 -4.16 3.27 27.56
CA MET A 1 -5.00 2.97 26.38
C MET A 1 -5.96 1.86 26.77
N SER A 2 -7.23 1.91 26.34
CA SER A 2 -8.20 0.85 26.65
C SER A 2 -7.84 -0.44 25.92
N THR A 3 -8.02 -1.60 26.56
CA THR A 3 -7.78 -2.92 25.96
C THR A 3 -8.57 -3.10 24.66
N VAL A 4 -9.79 -2.56 24.60
CA VAL A 4 -10.66 -2.58 23.41
C VAL A 4 -10.05 -1.86 22.21
N ARG A 5 -9.47 -0.66 22.42
CA ARG A 5 -8.81 0.11 21.34
C ARG A 5 -7.65 -0.67 20.75
N GLN A 6 -6.82 -1.25 21.61
CA GLN A 6 -5.66 -2.01 21.16
C GLN A 6 -6.08 -3.25 20.37
N THR A 7 -7.02 -4.04 20.89
CA THR A 7 -7.53 -5.23 20.21
C THR A 7 -8.21 -4.90 18.88
N LEU A 8 -8.99 -3.82 18.79
CA LEU A 8 -9.60 -3.38 17.53
C LEU A 8 -8.56 -3.03 16.48
N LEU A 9 -7.54 -2.26 16.86
CA LEU A 9 -6.46 -1.85 15.95
C LEU A 9 -5.65 -3.06 15.46
N GLU A 10 -5.34 -4.01 16.34
CA GLU A 10 -4.64 -5.24 15.98
C GLU A 10 -5.44 -6.08 14.96
N HIS A 11 -6.75 -6.24 15.16
CA HIS A 11 -7.61 -6.97 14.21
C HIS A 11 -7.80 -6.21 12.89
N ALA A 12 -8.04 -4.91 12.94
CA ALA A 12 -8.19 -4.07 11.75
C ALA A 12 -6.91 -4.04 10.91
N HIS A 13 -5.75 -3.94 11.57
CA HIS A 13 -4.43 -4.06 10.97
C HIS A 13 -4.27 -5.38 10.22
N THR A 14 -4.49 -6.49 10.94
CA THR A 14 -4.33 -7.84 10.40
C THR A 14 -5.22 -8.05 9.17
N ALA A 15 -6.47 -7.61 9.24
CA ALA A 15 -7.40 -7.69 8.12
C ALA A 15 -6.90 -6.92 6.89
N CYS A 16 -6.42 -5.68 7.09
CA CYS A 16 -5.92 -4.85 5.98
C CYS A 16 -4.65 -5.41 5.35
N GLU A 17 -3.70 -5.88 6.18
CA GLU A 17 -2.47 -6.52 5.70
C GLU A 17 -2.77 -7.77 4.87
N GLN A 18 -3.69 -8.62 5.34
CA GLN A 18 -4.12 -9.81 4.61
C GLN A 18 -4.80 -9.43 3.29
N CYS A 19 -5.73 -8.44 3.31
CA CYS A 19 -6.39 -7.97 2.09
C CYS A 19 -5.37 -7.44 1.07
N PHE A 20 -4.41 -6.63 1.53
CA PHE A 20 -3.39 -6.05 0.68
C PHE A 20 -2.48 -7.12 0.09
N THR A 21 -2.00 -8.05 0.92
CA THR A 21 -1.14 -9.16 0.45
C THR A 21 -1.88 -10.03 -0.54
N ARG A 22 -3.15 -10.37 -0.28
CA ARG A 22 -3.97 -11.15 -1.20
C ARG A 22 -4.23 -10.39 -2.50
N GLN A 23 -4.45 -9.07 -2.44
CA GLN A 23 -4.62 -8.25 -3.64
C GLN A 23 -3.36 -8.28 -4.49
N LEU A 24 -2.18 -8.15 -3.88
CA LEU A 24 -0.89 -8.23 -4.59
C LEU A 24 -0.74 -9.57 -5.34
N GLU A 25 -1.17 -10.68 -4.74
CA GLU A 25 -1.17 -11.99 -5.39
C GLU A 25 -2.14 -12.04 -6.58
N LEU A 26 -3.38 -11.58 -6.41
CA LEU A 26 -4.39 -11.63 -7.47
C LEU A 26 -4.06 -10.72 -8.66
N ILE A 27 -3.48 -9.53 -8.42
CA ILE A 27 -3.11 -8.60 -9.50
C ILE A 27 -1.81 -8.97 -10.21
N ALA A 28 -1.01 -9.86 -9.63
CA ALA A 28 0.21 -10.38 -10.27
C ALA A 28 -0.12 -11.00 -11.64
N GLU A 29 -1.27 -11.67 -11.71
CA GLU A 29 -1.74 -12.39 -12.88
C GLU A 29 -2.53 -11.49 -13.85
N ALA A 30 -2.98 -10.32 -13.39
CA ALA A 30 -3.79 -9.40 -14.18
C ALA A 30 -3.01 -8.72 -15.32
N HIS A 31 -3.68 -8.49 -16.45
CA HIS A 31 -3.08 -7.73 -17.56
C HIS A 31 -2.89 -6.25 -17.22
N ARG A 32 -3.83 -5.67 -16.46
CA ARG A 32 -3.83 -4.26 -16.06
C ARG A 32 -4.42 -4.10 -14.67
N LEU A 33 -3.85 -3.17 -13.92
CA LEU A 33 -4.36 -2.70 -12.64
C LEU A 33 -5.38 -1.57 -12.87
N SER A 34 -6.61 -1.71 -12.36
CA SER A 34 -7.65 -0.68 -12.39
C SER A 34 -7.32 0.47 -11.42
N SER A 35 -7.95 1.64 -11.59
CA SER A 35 -7.82 2.74 -10.62
C SER A 35 -8.59 2.38 -9.35
N ASP A 36 -9.80 1.87 -9.51
CA ASP A 36 -10.71 1.54 -8.41
C ASP A 36 -10.05 0.60 -7.39
N VAL A 37 -9.34 -0.45 -7.85
CA VAL A 37 -8.58 -1.35 -6.96
C VAL A 37 -7.49 -0.61 -6.18
N LYS A 38 -6.79 0.34 -6.81
CA LYS A 38 -5.75 1.11 -6.12
C LYS A 38 -6.33 2.03 -5.06
N ASP A 39 -7.40 2.73 -5.42
CA ASP A 39 -8.06 3.70 -4.57
C ASP A 39 -8.75 3.00 -3.39
N LEU A 40 -9.34 1.81 -3.62
CA LEU A 40 -9.92 0.97 -2.58
C LEU A 40 -8.87 0.49 -1.58
N ASN A 41 -7.74 -0.02 -2.07
CA ASN A 41 -6.63 -0.46 -1.22
C ASN A 41 -6.04 0.70 -0.42
N ALA A 42 -5.83 1.87 -1.05
CA ALA A 42 -5.38 3.05 -0.34
C ALA A 42 -6.38 3.43 0.77
N THR A 43 -7.66 3.51 0.45
CA THR A 43 -8.74 3.87 1.40
C THR A 43 -8.76 2.95 2.62
N LEU A 44 -8.55 1.64 2.45
CA LEU A 44 -8.46 0.71 3.59
C LEU A 44 -7.37 1.08 4.59
N TYR A 45 -6.18 1.38 4.09
CA TYR A 45 -5.07 1.83 4.96
C TYR A 45 -5.36 3.18 5.60
N LEU A 46 -5.99 4.10 4.86
CA LEU A 46 -6.41 5.40 5.42
C LEU A 46 -7.40 5.21 6.58
N GLU A 47 -8.34 4.26 6.48
CA GLU A 47 -9.33 3.99 7.52
C GLU A 47 -8.73 3.41 8.81
N VAL A 48 -7.80 2.45 8.72
CA VAL A 48 -7.12 1.93 9.92
C VAL A 48 -6.36 3.03 10.65
N LEU A 49 -5.64 3.86 9.90
CA LEU A 49 -4.86 4.97 10.45
C LEU A 49 -5.77 6.07 11.00
N ARG A 50 -6.96 6.28 10.40
CA ARG A 50 -7.99 7.15 10.95
C ARG A 50 -8.51 6.63 12.29
N ILE A 51 -8.83 5.34 12.41
CA ILE A 51 -9.26 4.71 13.67
C ILE A 51 -8.18 4.87 14.74
N ALA A 52 -6.91 4.67 14.37
CA ALA A 52 -5.77 4.86 15.28
C ALA A 52 -5.66 6.29 15.81
N LYS A 53 -6.09 7.29 15.03
CA LYS A 53 -6.07 8.71 15.39
C LYS A 53 -7.33 9.20 16.12
N LEU A 54 -8.34 8.35 16.36
CA LEU A 54 -9.55 8.75 17.08
C LEU A 54 -9.22 9.22 18.50
N ASN A 55 -9.64 10.44 18.82
CA ASN A 55 -9.51 11.05 20.14
C ASN A 55 -10.71 12.00 20.42
N PRO A 56 -11.57 11.71 21.41
CA PRO A 56 -11.58 10.49 22.21
C PRO A 56 -11.86 9.24 21.36
N PHE A 57 -11.40 8.08 21.82
CA PHE A 57 -11.80 6.81 21.21
C PHE A 57 -13.22 6.48 21.67
N PRO A 58 -14.09 5.90 20.82
CA PRO A 58 -15.45 5.54 21.21
C PRO A 58 -15.45 4.62 22.43
N ASP A 59 -16.23 4.97 23.44
CA ASP A 59 -16.29 4.20 24.69
C ASP A 59 -16.96 2.83 24.49
N ASP A 60 -17.85 2.70 23.51
CA ASP A 60 -18.67 1.51 23.24
C ASP A 60 -18.53 1.06 21.77
N VAL A 61 -17.38 0.49 21.39
CA VAL A 61 -17.29 -0.26 20.13
C VAL A 61 -18.08 -1.56 20.31
N PRO A 62 -19.12 -1.84 19.50
CA PRO A 62 -19.92 -3.05 19.65
C PRO A 62 -19.04 -4.31 19.51
N ASP A 63 -19.24 -5.30 20.39
CA ASP A 63 -18.56 -6.61 20.30
C ASP A 63 -18.81 -7.30 18.94
N GLU A 64 -19.96 -7.00 18.32
CA GLU A 64 -20.31 -7.45 16.96
C GLU A 64 -19.32 -6.90 15.93
N THR A 65 -18.90 -5.63 16.01
CA THR A 65 -17.92 -5.03 15.11
C THR A 65 -16.56 -5.73 15.20
N LEU A 66 -16.10 -6.05 16.42
CA LEU A 66 -14.86 -6.80 16.64
C LEU A 66 -14.94 -8.22 16.06
N THR A 67 -16.07 -8.90 16.32
CA THR A 67 -16.33 -10.24 15.81
C THR A 67 -16.38 -10.26 14.29
N GLU A 68 -17.02 -9.26 13.69
CA GLU A 68 -17.16 -9.15 12.25
C GLU A 68 -15.84 -8.84 11.53
N ILE A 69 -15.01 -7.93 12.05
CA ILE A 69 -13.67 -7.65 11.49
C ILE A 69 -12.81 -8.92 11.53
N THR A 70 -12.83 -9.62 12.66
CA THR A 70 -12.10 -10.89 12.84
C THR A 70 -12.59 -11.96 11.87
N SER A 71 -13.92 -12.08 11.71
CA SER A 71 -14.50 -13.04 10.78
C SER A 71 -14.13 -12.72 9.33
N THR A 72 -14.13 -11.43 8.95
CA THR A 72 -13.84 -11.00 7.59
C THR A 72 -12.37 -11.26 7.25
N SER A 73 -11.44 -10.95 8.16
CA SER A 73 -10.01 -11.31 8.10
C SER A 73 -9.80 -12.81 7.83
N ALA A 74 -10.50 -13.69 8.55
CA ALA A 74 -10.38 -15.14 8.36
C ALA A 74 -10.83 -15.64 6.97
N VAL A 75 -11.68 -14.90 6.26
CA VAL A 75 -12.18 -15.29 4.93
C VAL A 75 -11.34 -14.69 3.79
N VAL A 76 -10.52 -13.67 4.04
CA VAL A 76 -9.67 -13.03 3.01
C VAL A 76 -8.77 -14.04 2.28
N GLU A 77 -8.20 -14.99 3.01
CA GLU A 77 -7.34 -16.04 2.46
C GLU A 77 -8.09 -16.95 1.46
N THR A 78 -9.42 -17.01 1.56
CA THR A 78 -10.27 -17.83 0.69
C THR A 78 -10.76 -17.11 -0.56
N ALA A 79 -10.52 -15.79 -0.67
CA ALA A 79 -10.90 -15.03 -1.86
C ALA A 79 -10.15 -15.56 -3.09
N ALA A 80 -10.89 -16.07 -4.07
CA ALA A 80 -10.32 -16.71 -5.26
C ALA A 80 -10.20 -15.73 -6.44
N THR A 81 -10.98 -14.66 -6.44
CA THR A 81 -11.03 -13.68 -7.53
C THR A 81 -10.83 -12.24 -7.03
N PRO A 82 -10.41 -11.31 -7.90
CA PRO A 82 -10.38 -9.88 -7.56
C PRO A 82 -11.73 -9.35 -7.07
N ASP A 83 -12.83 -9.79 -7.68
CA ASP A 83 -14.19 -9.33 -7.32
C ASP A 83 -14.59 -9.81 -5.92
N ASP A 84 -14.23 -11.04 -5.54
CA ASP A 84 -14.45 -11.54 -4.17
C ASP A 84 -13.68 -10.69 -3.15
N LEU A 85 -12.44 -10.33 -3.50
CA LEU A 85 -11.59 -9.54 -2.61
C LEU A 85 -12.09 -8.10 -2.50
N GLU A 86 -12.51 -7.49 -3.61
CA GLU A 86 -13.12 -6.16 -3.63
C GLU A 86 -14.35 -6.10 -2.72
N ALA A 87 -15.26 -7.08 -2.80
CA ALA A 87 -16.43 -7.15 -1.92
C ALA A 87 -16.06 -7.29 -0.43
N LEU A 88 -15.00 -8.05 -0.10
CA LEU A 88 -14.50 -8.15 1.28
C LEU A 88 -13.88 -6.83 1.76
N GLN A 89 -13.14 -6.15 0.88
CA GLN A 89 -12.53 -4.85 1.15
C GLN A 89 -13.60 -3.76 1.40
N GLU A 90 -14.66 -3.71 0.58
CA GLU A 90 -15.79 -2.82 0.78
C GLU A 90 -16.49 -3.07 2.12
N LYS A 91 -16.73 -4.34 2.47
CA LYS A 91 -17.32 -4.70 3.75
C LYS A 91 -16.47 -4.24 4.95
N LEU A 92 -15.14 -4.41 4.88
CA LEU A 92 -14.23 -3.90 5.91
C LEU A 92 -14.30 -2.37 6.02
N LEU A 93 -14.37 -1.66 4.90
CA LEU A 93 -14.51 -0.20 4.90
C LEU A 93 -15.81 0.26 5.57
N GLU A 94 -16.93 -0.40 5.28
CA GLU A 94 -18.21 -0.11 5.94
C GLU A 94 -18.12 -0.33 7.45
N GLN A 95 -17.49 -1.42 7.88
CA GLN A 95 -17.25 -1.71 9.29
C GLN A 95 -16.38 -0.64 9.95
N PHE A 96 -15.28 -0.23 9.30
CA PHE A 96 -14.40 0.80 9.82
C PHE A 96 -15.08 2.16 9.96
N LYS A 97 -15.89 2.54 8.97
CA LYS A 97 -16.68 3.79 9.02
C LYS A 97 -17.70 3.79 10.16
N SER A 98 -18.22 2.63 10.54
CA SER A 98 -19.19 2.53 11.66
C SER A 98 -18.57 2.76 13.05
N ILE A 99 -17.24 2.72 13.20
CA ILE A 99 -16.53 2.96 14.47
C ILE A 99 -16.60 4.45 14.90
N GLY A 100 -16.97 5.37 14.00
CA GLY A 100 -17.18 6.80 14.30
C GLY A 100 -16.19 7.72 13.58
N GLU A 101 -16.40 9.04 13.62
CA GLU A 101 -15.57 10.03 12.94
C GLU A 101 -14.61 10.78 13.90
N PRO A 102 -13.41 11.19 13.45
CA PRO A 102 -12.54 12.04 14.26
C PRO A 102 -13.21 13.39 14.55
N VAL A 103 -13.14 13.85 15.80
CA VAL A 103 -13.69 15.17 16.22
C VAL A 103 -13.04 16.32 15.43
N ASP A 104 -11.78 16.15 15.02
CA ASP A 104 -11.00 17.09 14.22
C ASP A 104 -11.01 16.76 12.71
N ALA A 105 -12.09 16.18 12.17
CA ALA A 105 -12.27 15.91 10.75
C ALA A 105 -12.45 17.20 9.89
N LYS A 106 -11.56 18.18 10.07
CA LYS A 106 -11.07 19.00 8.96
C LYS A 106 -9.74 18.40 8.53
N VAL A 107 -9.81 17.27 7.84
CA VAL A 107 -8.70 16.86 6.98
C VAL A 107 -8.69 17.86 5.82
N SER A 108 -8.05 19.00 6.05
CA SER A 108 -7.53 19.81 4.94
C SER A 108 -6.60 18.88 4.17
N PRO A 109 -6.57 18.91 2.82
CA PRO A 109 -5.50 18.27 2.08
C PRO A 109 -4.22 19.02 2.47
N ALA A 110 -3.55 18.55 3.52
CA ALA A 110 -2.27 19.06 3.90
C ALA A 110 -1.35 18.59 2.79
N SER A 111 -1.08 19.46 1.83
CA SER A 111 0.05 19.27 0.93
C SER A 111 1.28 19.09 1.83
N THR A 112 1.73 17.85 2.01
CA THR A 112 2.86 17.42 2.87
C THR A 112 3.83 18.55 3.20
N ASP A 113 3.68 19.24 4.33
CA ASP A 113 4.65 20.27 4.73
C ASP A 113 5.98 19.64 5.18
N ASN A 114 5.99 18.31 5.35
CA ASN A 114 7.18 17.52 5.59
C ASN A 114 8.06 17.42 4.33
N LEU A 115 9.25 18.02 4.41
CA LEU A 115 10.25 18.03 3.33
C LEU A 115 10.75 16.64 2.94
N LEU A 116 10.81 15.68 3.88
CA LEU A 116 11.23 14.31 3.59
C LEU A 116 10.12 13.54 2.87
N ASN A 117 8.85 13.74 3.22
CA ASN A 117 7.73 13.14 2.49
C ASN A 117 7.70 13.64 1.05
N LYS A 118 7.80 14.96 0.84
CA LYS A 118 7.92 15.57 -0.49
C LYS A 118 9.07 14.97 -1.31
N ARG A 119 10.25 14.86 -0.71
CA ARG A 119 11.42 14.24 -1.36
C ARG A 119 11.15 12.79 -1.75
N MET A 120 10.58 11.98 -0.85
CA MET A 120 10.24 10.59 -1.15
C MET A 120 9.22 10.50 -2.28
N ILE A 121 8.16 11.30 -2.25
CA ILE A 121 7.15 11.38 -3.30
C ILE A 121 7.78 11.69 -4.67
N ASP A 122 8.65 12.70 -4.73
CA ASP A 122 9.36 13.09 -5.95
C ASP A 122 10.22 11.94 -6.50
N LEU A 123 10.94 11.23 -5.61
CA LEU A 123 11.73 10.06 -5.98
C LEU A 123 10.85 8.95 -6.57
N LEU A 124 9.71 8.66 -5.94
CA LEU A 124 8.80 7.61 -6.41
C LEU A 124 8.20 7.95 -7.78
N TYR A 125 7.82 9.21 -8.02
CA TYR A 125 7.39 9.63 -9.36
C TYR A 125 8.50 9.48 -10.39
N LEU A 126 9.73 9.87 -10.04
CA LEU A 126 10.89 9.70 -10.91
C LEU A 126 11.15 8.22 -11.24
N MET A 127 10.99 7.31 -10.27
CA MET A 127 11.16 5.87 -10.47
C MET A 127 10.24 5.33 -11.57
N LYS A 128 8.97 5.74 -11.58
CA LYS A 128 7.98 5.27 -12.56
C LYS A 128 8.40 5.57 -14.00
N ASP A 129 8.97 6.75 -14.24
CA ASP A 129 9.47 7.14 -15.56
C ASP A 129 10.76 6.42 -15.94
N LYS A 130 11.62 6.11 -14.96
CA LYS A 130 12.83 5.32 -15.20
C LYS A 130 12.54 3.86 -15.50
N ILE A 131 11.58 3.24 -14.82
CA ILE A 131 11.11 1.88 -15.17
C ILE A 131 10.67 1.82 -16.62
N ARG A 132 9.89 2.81 -17.09
CA ARG A 132 9.44 2.90 -18.49
C ARG A 132 10.62 3.07 -19.46
N THR A 133 11.58 3.92 -19.10
CA THR A 133 12.75 4.21 -19.94
C THR A 133 13.68 3.01 -20.03
N THR A 134 13.99 2.36 -18.91
CA THR A 134 14.80 1.12 -18.86
C THR A 134 14.13 0.02 -19.68
N ARG A 135 12.81 -0.18 -19.51
CA ARG A 135 12.07 -1.17 -20.31
C ARG A 135 12.21 -0.93 -21.81
N ARG A 136 12.03 0.33 -22.25
CA ARG A 136 12.18 0.69 -23.67
C ARG A 136 13.60 0.40 -24.16
N ARG A 137 14.63 0.82 -23.41
CA ARG A 137 16.03 0.55 -23.73
C ARG A 137 16.29 -0.95 -23.91
N LEU A 138 15.79 -1.79 -23.00
CA LEU A 138 15.98 -3.24 -23.05
C LEU A 138 15.32 -3.85 -24.30
N ASN A 139 14.10 -3.41 -24.62
CA ASN A 139 13.39 -3.83 -25.84
C ASN A 139 14.13 -3.41 -27.11
N ASP A 140 14.59 -2.15 -27.18
CA ASP A 140 15.28 -1.60 -28.36
C ASP A 140 16.62 -2.29 -28.60
N ASN A 141 17.29 -2.76 -27.54
CA ASN A 141 18.54 -3.52 -27.62
C ASN A 141 18.35 -5.00 -28.01
N GLY A 142 17.12 -5.45 -28.31
CA GLY A 142 16.82 -6.84 -28.66
C GLY A 142 16.93 -7.83 -27.49
N GLY A 143 17.08 -7.32 -26.27
CA GLY A 143 17.16 -8.11 -25.06
C GLY A 143 15.75 -8.40 -24.53
N GLY A 144 15.19 -9.55 -24.89
CA GLY A 144 13.92 -10.00 -24.32
C GLY A 144 14.07 -10.29 -22.83
N TYR A 145 13.45 -9.48 -21.97
CA TYR A 145 13.25 -9.81 -20.55
C TYR A 145 11.99 -10.67 -20.40
N ASP A 146 11.85 -11.34 -19.26
CA ASP A 146 10.65 -12.11 -18.94
C ASP A 146 9.44 -11.16 -18.79
N GLU A 147 8.59 -11.11 -19.82
CA GLU A 147 7.45 -10.19 -19.86
C GLU A 147 6.37 -10.53 -18.82
N ASP A 148 6.19 -11.80 -18.49
CA ASP A 148 5.21 -12.27 -17.53
C ASP A 148 5.67 -11.94 -16.11
N ALA A 149 6.94 -12.24 -15.79
CA ALA A 149 7.53 -11.85 -14.51
C ALA A 149 7.60 -10.33 -14.35
N TYR A 150 7.97 -9.59 -15.41
CA TYR A 150 7.92 -8.13 -15.40
C TYR A 150 6.50 -7.62 -15.14
N ARG A 151 5.49 -8.18 -15.82
CA ARG A 151 4.09 -7.76 -15.66
C ARG A 151 3.62 -7.95 -14.23
N SER A 152 3.89 -9.13 -13.66
CA SER A 152 3.56 -9.47 -12.29
C SER A 152 4.16 -8.46 -11.30
N VAL A 153 5.49 -8.32 -11.31
CA VAL A 153 6.20 -7.42 -10.39
C VAL A 153 5.81 -5.96 -10.60
N ARG A 154 5.60 -5.52 -11.85
CA ARG A 154 5.14 -4.16 -12.17
C ARG A 154 3.77 -3.86 -11.56
N ASN A 155 2.82 -4.79 -11.65
CA ASN A 155 1.48 -4.57 -11.11
C ASN A 155 1.53 -4.44 -9.59
N GLN A 156 2.23 -5.36 -8.93
CA GLN A 156 2.44 -5.33 -7.48
C GLN A 156 3.14 -4.06 -7.04
N LEU A 157 4.21 -3.67 -7.74
CA LEU A 157 4.94 -2.43 -7.50
C LEU A 157 4.02 -1.20 -7.63
N TYR A 158 3.21 -1.12 -8.69
CA TYR A 158 2.35 0.03 -8.92
C TYR A 158 1.19 0.14 -7.93
N LEU A 159 0.66 -0.98 -7.44
CA LEU A 159 -0.30 -0.95 -6.34
C LEU A 159 0.39 -0.49 -5.04
N THR A 160 1.52 -1.11 -4.69
CA THR A 160 2.27 -0.79 -3.47
C THR A 160 2.72 0.67 -3.45
N GLN A 161 3.24 1.17 -4.57
CA GLN A 161 3.61 2.57 -4.73
C GLN A 161 2.41 3.51 -4.56
N HIS A 162 1.25 3.16 -5.09
CA HIS A 162 0.05 3.99 -4.96
C HIS A 162 -0.38 4.12 -3.51
N VAL A 163 -0.47 3.00 -2.78
CA VAL A 163 -0.82 3.01 -1.35
C VAL A 163 0.19 3.82 -0.53
N TYR A 164 1.50 3.65 -0.77
CA TYR A 164 2.51 4.39 -0.04
C TYR A 164 2.50 5.90 -0.33
N LEU A 165 2.25 6.30 -1.58
CA LEU A 165 2.09 7.71 -1.95
C LEU A 165 0.92 8.35 -1.20
N GLU A 166 -0.24 7.69 -1.17
CA GLU A 166 -1.41 8.18 -0.44
C GLU A 166 -1.14 8.31 1.07
N GLN A 167 -0.41 7.35 1.66
CA GLN A 167 0.00 7.44 3.06
C GLN A 167 0.95 8.63 3.31
N LEU A 168 1.90 8.89 2.42
CA LEU A 168 2.83 10.02 2.51
C LEU A 168 2.09 11.35 2.35
N ASP A 169 1.26 11.49 1.31
CA ASP A 169 0.52 12.71 0.98
C ASP A 169 -0.44 13.12 2.10
N ASN A 170 -0.98 12.15 2.85
CA ASN A 170 -1.86 12.41 3.99
C ASN A 170 -1.10 12.54 5.33
N ASP A 171 0.24 12.64 5.32
CA ASP A 171 1.11 12.70 6.52
C ASP A 171 0.76 11.60 7.54
N LEU A 172 0.42 10.41 7.02
CA LEU A 172 0.12 9.25 7.84
C LEU A 172 1.37 8.44 8.14
N VAL A 173 2.33 8.48 7.21
CA VAL A 173 3.67 7.94 7.36
C VAL A 173 4.68 9.03 7.10
N PHE A 174 5.84 8.89 7.73
CA PHE A 174 6.94 9.80 7.53
C PHE A 174 8.12 9.07 6.91
N ALA A 175 8.56 9.57 5.76
CA ALA A 175 9.83 9.16 5.18
C ALA A 175 10.99 9.59 6.09
N ASP A 176 12.01 8.75 6.15
CA ASP A 176 13.26 9.00 6.86
C ASP A 176 14.41 9.25 5.88
N HIS A 177 15.52 9.76 6.41
CA HIS A 177 16.72 10.00 5.61
C HIS A 177 17.28 8.70 5.02
N GLU A 178 17.24 7.60 5.77
CA GLU A 178 17.76 6.30 5.34
C GLU A 178 16.97 5.73 4.17
N GLY A 179 15.64 5.77 4.22
CA GLY A 179 14.76 5.35 3.15
C GLY A 179 14.93 6.20 1.90
N CYS A 180 15.00 7.53 2.04
CA CYS A 180 15.27 8.42 0.91
C CYS A 180 16.63 8.09 0.26
N ALA A 181 17.67 7.92 1.06
CA ALA A 181 19.00 7.57 0.57
C ALA A 181 19.02 6.19 -0.10
N ARG A 182 18.30 5.20 0.46
CA ARG A 182 18.18 3.86 -0.12
C ARG A 182 17.55 3.89 -1.49
N VAL A 183 16.48 4.68 -1.67
CA VAL A 183 15.84 4.85 -2.97
C VAL A 183 16.80 5.55 -3.95
N GLU A 184 17.42 6.65 -3.55
CA GLU A 184 18.29 7.44 -4.42
C GLU A 184 19.58 6.75 -4.85
N GLN A 185 20.23 6.06 -3.92
CA GLN A 185 21.61 5.60 -4.09
C GLN A 185 21.69 4.11 -4.44
N VAL A 186 20.63 3.35 -4.20
CA VAL A 186 20.64 1.90 -4.43
C VAL A 186 19.53 1.45 -5.38
N LEU A 187 18.27 1.72 -5.04
CA LEU A 187 17.14 1.19 -5.82
C LEU A 187 17.00 1.89 -7.18
N TYR A 188 17.18 3.22 -7.20
CA TYR A 188 17.14 4.01 -8.43
C TYR A 188 18.24 3.62 -9.41
N PRO A 189 19.54 3.59 -9.02
CA PRO A 189 20.61 3.19 -9.92
C PRO A 189 20.45 1.74 -10.40
N ALA A 190 20.03 0.82 -9.53
CA ALA A 190 19.79 -0.57 -9.91
C ALA A 190 18.78 -0.69 -11.07
N ILE A 191 17.68 0.06 -11.03
CA ILE A 191 16.68 0.06 -12.12
C ILE A 191 17.20 0.77 -13.38
N LEU A 192 18.00 1.83 -13.23
CA LEU A 192 18.56 2.55 -14.37
C LEU A 192 19.61 1.70 -15.12
N GLU A 193 20.43 0.97 -14.38
CA GLU A 193 21.57 0.20 -14.88
C GLU A 193 21.18 -1.25 -15.22
N ALA A 194 19.99 -1.70 -14.81
CA ALA A 194 19.51 -3.07 -15.03
C ALA A 194 19.61 -3.53 -16.49
N ASP A 195 20.21 -4.69 -16.68
CA ASP A 195 20.15 -5.46 -17.92
C ASP A 195 18.93 -6.39 -17.93
N VAL A 196 18.82 -7.21 -18.97
CA VAL A 196 17.74 -8.19 -19.15
C VAL A 196 17.60 -9.12 -17.95
N SER A 197 18.72 -9.54 -17.35
CA SER A 197 18.75 -10.52 -16.26
C SER A 197 18.40 -9.91 -14.89
N SER A 198 18.65 -8.61 -14.72
CA SER A 198 18.54 -7.91 -13.44
C SER A 198 17.33 -6.97 -13.35
N PHE A 199 16.63 -6.72 -14.47
CA PHE A 199 15.51 -5.78 -14.49
C PHE A 199 14.36 -6.19 -13.57
N VAL A 200 13.88 -7.43 -13.69
CA VAL A 200 12.76 -7.93 -12.86
C VAL A 200 13.11 -7.92 -11.38
N SER A 201 14.30 -8.42 -11.01
CA SER A 201 14.74 -8.43 -9.61
C SER A 201 14.95 -7.02 -9.04
N SER A 202 15.38 -6.06 -9.86
CA SER A 202 15.49 -4.66 -9.43
C SER A 202 14.12 -4.03 -9.14
N LEU A 203 13.08 -4.38 -9.92
CA LEU A 203 11.71 -3.95 -9.62
C LEU A 203 11.17 -4.64 -8.36
N GLN A 204 11.49 -5.93 -8.16
CA GLN A 204 11.09 -6.67 -6.97
C GLN A 204 11.69 -6.06 -5.71
N ASN A 205 12.99 -5.73 -5.73
CA ASN A 205 13.66 -5.07 -4.61
C ASN A 205 13.02 -3.72 -4.25
N LEU A 206 12.55 -2.95 -5.24
CA LEU A 206 11.81 -1.73 -4.97
C LEU A 206 10.43 -2.05 -4.39
N GLN A 207 9.72 -3.03 -4.94
CA GLN A 207 8.41 -3.44 -4.44
C GLN A 207 8.48 -3.93 -2.99
N ASP A 208 9.48 -4.74 -2.63
CA ASP A 208 9.72 -5.24 -1.27
C ASP A 208 10.00 -4.09 -0.30
N PHE A 209 10.83 -3.12 -0.71
CA PHE A 209 11.11 -1.93 0.09
C PHE A 209 9.82 -1.13 0.36
N LEU A 210 9.00 -0.86 -0.66
CA LEU A 210 7.76 -0.12 -0.49
C LEU A 210 6.74 -0.91 0.33
N LYS A 211 6.65 -2.23 0.14
CA LYS A 211 5.74 -3.09 0.89
C LYS A 211 6.08 -3.04 2.38
N ALA A 212 7.35 -3.12 2.74
CA ALA A 212 7.78 -2.98 4.14
C ALA A 212 7.32 -1.64 4.73
N ARG A 213 7.45 -0.53 3.99
CA ARG A 213 6.98 0.79 4.46
C ARG A 213 5.47 0.88 4.63
N VAL A 214 4.70 0.30 3.70
CA VAL A 214 3.22 0.27 3.79
C VAL A 214 2.75 -0.52 5.02
N LEU A 215 3.44 -1.61 5.37
CA LEU A 215 3.07 -2.47 6.50
C LEU A 215 3.63 -1.98 7.86
N GLU A 216 4.80 -1.32 7.89
CA GLU A 216 5.32 -0.68 9.11
C GLU A 216 4.37 0.42 9.60
N ALA A 217 3.79 1.18 8.68
CA ALA A 217 2.87 2.28 8.93
C ALA A 217 1.69 1.92 9.83
N THR A 218 1.19 0.70 9.69
CA THR A 218 -0.05 0.29 10.31
C THR A 218 0.15 -0.21 11.74
N VAL A 219 1.38 -0.57 12.12
CA VAL A 219 1.75 -1.07 13.46
C VAL A 219 2.10 0.05 14.45
N ALA A 220 2.47 1.24 13.95
CA ALA A 220 3.01 2.35 14.74
C ALA A 220 1.94 3.30 15.31
#